data_AF-A0AAI8TYZ9-F1
#
_entry.id   AF-A0AAI8TYZ9-F1
#
_cell.length_a   1.000
_cell.length_b   1.000
_cell.length_c   1.000
_cell.angle_alpha   90.00
_cell.angle_beta   90.00
_cell.angle_gamma   90.00
#
_symmetry.space_group_name_H-M   'P 1'
#
loop_
_entity.id
_entity.type
_entity.pdbx_description
1 polymer ?
#
loop_
_entity_poly.entity_id
_entity_poly.type
_entity_poly.pdbx_seq_one_letter_code
_entity_poly.pdbx_strand_id
1 'polypeptide(L)'
;MRCTPRARSFLLIVVVVVGIALAPAAHAQPDVFGLITDDESQEIWANGQRNCVILDQSGGTPDSVGELIDRYQTEGWDQESAVDIVWESAEGRCPEYVDTVKRVARTYGDPS
;
A
#
# COMPACT_ATOMS: atom_id res chain seq x y z
N MET A 1 -11.81 63.94 -29.85
CA MET A 1 -12.39 62.78 -29.17
C MET A 1 -11.49 62.44 -27.99
N ARG A 2 -12.00 62.52 -26.75
CA ARG A 2 -11.24 62.30 -25.50
C ARG A 2 -11.50 60.87 -25.03
N CYS A 3 -10.46 60.10 -24.74
CA CYS A 3 -10.56 58.83 -24.01
C CYS A 3 -9.73 58.92 -22.72
N THR A 4 -10.42 58.73 -21.59
CA THR A 4 -9.91 58.74 -20.22
C THR A 4 -9.25 57.39 -19.88
N PRO A 5 -8.19 57.34 -19.05
CA PRO A 5 -7.53 56.09 -18.68
C PRO A 5 -8.23 55.41 -17.50
N ARG A 6 -8.38 54.07 -17.55
CA ARG A 6 -8.77 53.27 -16.39
C ARG A 6 -7.59 52.40 -15.96
N ALA A 7 -7.08 52.76 -14.78
CA ALA A 7 -6.21 51.99 -13.90
C ALA A 7 -6.66 50.51 -13.78
N ARG A 8 -5.85 49.51 -13.39
CA ARG A 8 -4.88 49.47 -12.28
C ARG A 8 -4.28 48.05 -12.26
N SER A 9 -3.01 47.93 -11.86
CA SER A 9 -2.38 46.75 -11.25
C SER A 9 -2.39 45.42 -12.02
N PHE A 10 -1.29 45.21 -12.76
CA PHE A 10 -0.71 43.88 -12.93
C PHE A 10 -0.30 43.34 -11.55
N LEU A 11 -0.99 42.31 -11.05
CA LEU A 11 -0.45 41.41 -10.04
C LEU A 11 -0.62 39.99 -10.59
N LEU A 12 0.42 39.54 -11.29
CA LEU A 12 0.67 38.14 -11.58
C LEU A 12 0.91 37.42 -10.25
N ILE A 13 -0.11 36.74 -9.73
CA ILE A 13 0.09 35.70 -8.72
C ILE A 13 0.14 34.38 -9.48
N VAL A 14 1.35 33.97 -9.81
CA VAL A 14 1.68 32.61 -10.23
C VAL A 14 1.47 31.72 -9.01
N VAL A 15 0.33 31.02 -8.94
CA VAL A 15 0.12 29.99 -7.92
C VAL A 15 0.90 28.76 -8.37
N VAL A 16 2.00 28.52 -7.64
CA VAL A 16 2.84 27.35 -7.75
C VAL A 16 2.01 26.09 -7.50
N VAL A 17 2.08 25.16 -8.45
CA VAL A 17 1.53 23.81 -8.35
C VAL A 17 2.25 23.08 -7.22
N VAL A 18 1.56 22.86 -6.12
CA VAL A 18 1.95 21.83 -5.15
C VAL A 18 1.03 20.65 -5.37
N GLY A 19 1.45 19.76 -6.28
CA GLY A 19 0.89 18.43 -6.37
C GLY A 19 1.34 17.66 -5.12
N ILE A 20 0.62 17.83 -4.02
CA ILE A 20 0.69 16.88 -2.91
C ILE A 20 0.00 15.64 -3.45
N ALA A 21 0.78 14.66 -3.90
CA ALA A 21 0.28 13.32 -4.10
C ALA A 21 -0.28 12.87 -2.75
N LEU A 22 -1.60 12.94 -2.62
CA LEU A 22 -2.34 12.29 -1.55
C LEU A 22 -2.19 10.79 -1.81
N ALA A 23 -1.07 10.20 -1.35
CA ALA A 23 -1.11 8.80 -1.02
C ALA A 23 -2.28 8.66 -0.04
N PRO A 24 -3.25 7.76 -0.29
CA PRO A 24 -4.32 7.53 0.68
C PRO A 24 -3.63 7.21 2.00
N ALA A 25 -3.92 8.02 3.02
CA ALA A 25 -3.55 7.66 4.37
C ALA A 25 -4.31 6.37 4.66
N ALA A 26 -3.63 5.24 4.68
CA ALA A 26 -4.19 3.99 5.16
C ALA A 26 -4.78 4.30 6.54
N HIS A 27 -6.11 4.28 6.63
CA HIS A 27 -6.79 4.62 7.86
C HIS A 27 -6.76 3.38 8.72
N ALA A 28 -5.71 3.22 9.52
CA ALA A 28 -5.54 2.10 10.45
C ALA A 28 -6.81 1.95 11.30
N GLN A 29 -7.65 0.98 10.91
CA GLN A 29 -8.71 0.45 11.74
C GLN A 29 -8.06 -0.29 12.91
N PRO A 30 -8.79 -0.53 14.03
CA PRO A 30 -8.22 -1.31 15.11
C PRO A 30 -7.69 -2.64 14.57
N ASP A 31 -6.38 -2.83 14.72
CA ASP A 31 -5.58 -3.99 14.34
C ASP A 31 -6.18 -5.25 14.99
N VAL A 32 -6.96 -6.00 14.21
CA VAL A 32 -7.63 -7.24 14.62
C VAL A 32 -7.19 -8.31 13.63
N PHE A 33 -6.13 -9.03 14.02
CA PHE A 33 -5.57 -10.14 13.25
C PHE A 33 -6.63 -11.00 12.55
N GLY A 34 -6.56 -10.99 11.22
CA GLY A 34 -7.39 -11.81 10.33
C GLY A 34 -8.72 -11.18 9.95
N LEU A 35 -8.91 -9.88 10.20
CA LEU A 35 -10.04 -9.13 9.67
C LEU A 35 -9.58 -8.22 8.53
N ILE A 36 -9.88 -8.65 7.29
CA ILE A 36 -9.63 -7.82 6.11
C ILE A 36 -10.55 -6.59 6.10
N THR A 37 -9.95 -5.42 6.24
CA THR A 37 -10.50 -4.07 6.08
C THR A 37 -10.74 -3.72 4.60
N ASP A 38 -11.47 -2.62 4.37
CA ASP A 38 -11.75 -2.11 3.02
C ASP A 38 -10.48 -1.60 2.31
N ASP A 39 -9.51 -1.05 3.06
CA ASP A 39 -8.25 -0.55 2.52
C ASP A 39 -7.34 -1.73 2.11
N GLU A 40 -7.22 -2.76 2.95
CA GLU A 40 -6.49 -4.00 2.60
C GLU A 40 -7.14 -4.71 1.42
N SER A 41 -8.47 -4.80 1.37
CA SER A 41 -9.20 -5.39 0.24
C SER A 41 -8.86 -4.70 -1.08
N GLN A 42 -8.80 -3.37 -1.08
CA GLN A 42 -8.42 -2.59 -2.25
C GLN A 42 -6.96 -2.83 -2.63
N GLU A 43 -6.07 -2.91 -1.65
CA GLU A 43 -4.65 -3.16 -1.85
C GLU A 43 -4.39 -4.57 -2.40
N ILE A 44 -5.04 -5.59 -1.84
CA ILE A 44 -5.02 -6.98 -2.33
C ILE A 44 -5.57 -7.05 -3.76
N TRP A 45 -6.63 -6.31 -4.06
CA TRP A 45 -7.19 -6.26 -5.42
C TRP A 45 -6.20 -5.63 -6.41
N ALA A 46 -5.59 -4.49 -6.04
CA ALA A 46 -4.68 -3.73 -6.88
C ALA A 46 -3.33 -4.42 -7.09
N ASN A 47 -2.76 -5.01 -6.04
CA ASN A 47 -1.38 -5.48 -6.01
C ASN A 47 -1.21 -6.99 -5.84
N GLY A 48 -2.28 -7.76 -5.59
CA GLY A 48 -2.15 -9.19 -5.29
C GLY A 48 -1.43 -10.00 -6.39
N GLN A 49 -1.67 -9.70 -7.68
CA GLN A 49 -0.95 -10.36 -8.76
C GLN A 49 0.52 -9.94 -8.81
N ARG A 50 0.82 -8.66 -8.53
CA ARG A 50 2.18 -8.14 -8.47
C ARG A 50 2.96 -8.83 -7.34
N ASN A 51 2.34 -9.01 -6.18
CA ASN A 51 2.93 -9.73 -5.06
C ASN A 51 3.30 -11.17 -5.44
N CYS A 52 2.41 -11.90 -6.12
CA CYS A 52 2.73 -13.23 -6.62
C CYS A 52 3.90 -13.24 -7.61
N VAL A 53 3.99 -12.25 -8.51
CA VAL A 53 5.13 -12.14 -9.44
C VAL A 53 6.44 -11.89 -8.68
N ILE A 54 6.44 -11.09 -7.63
CA ILE A 54 7.62 -10.85 -6.79
C ILE A 54 8.04 -12.14 -6.07
N LEU A 55 7.09 -12.89 -5.53
CA LEU A 55 7.36 -14.18 -4.91
C LEU A 55 7.93 -15.17 -5.93
N ASP A 56 7.37 -15.26 -7.13
CA ASP A 56 7.87 -16.14 -8.18
C ASP A 56 9.30 -15.81 -8.61
N GLN A 57 9.59 -14.53 -8.84
CA GLN A 57 10.93 -14.05 -9.21
C GLN A 57 11.98 -14.29 -8.12
N SER A 58 11.57 -14.33 -6.86
CA SER A 58 12.44 -14.56 -5.70
C SER A 58 12.43 -16.02 -5.22
N GLY A 59 11.65 -16.90 -5.87
CA GLY A 59 11.50 -18.31 -5.52
C GLY A 59 10.63 -18.60 -4.29
N GLY A 60 9.87 -17.61 -3.80
CA GLY A 60 8.90 -17.79 -2.70
C GLY A 60 9.54 -18.30 -1.40
N THR A 61 10.78 -17.90 -1.15
CA THR A 61 11.55 -18.29 0.03
C THR A 61 11.02 -17.58 1.29
N PRO A 62 11.30 -18.11 2.51
CA PRO A 62 10.95 -17.42 3.74
C PRO A 62 11.47 -15.98 3.80
N ASP A 63 12.72 -15.76 3.37
CA ASP A 63 13.34 -14.43 3.36
C ASP A 63 12.62 -13.48 2.40
N SER A 64 12.29 -13.93 1.18
CA SER A 64 11.61 -13.06 0.21
C SER A 64 10.14 -12.76 0.56
N VAL A 65 9.49 -13.66 1.30
CA VAL A 65 8.19 -13.35 1.92
C VAL A 65 8.35 -12.30 3.02
N GLY A 66 9.35 -12.43 3.89
CA GLY A 66 9.64 -11.44 4.93
C GLY A 66 9.92 -10.06 4.34
N GLU A 67 10.78 -9.99 3.32
CA GLU A 67 11.07 -8.74 2.59
C GLU A 67 9.80 -8.11 1.98
N LEU A 68 8.87 -8.93 1.49
CA LEU A 68 7.62 -8.47 0.93
C LEU A 68 6.70 -7.86 2.00
N ILE A 69 6.62 -8.49 3.18
CA ILE A 69 5.88 -7.97 4.35
C ILE A 69 6.54 -6.67 4.86
N ASP A 70 7.86 -6.65 4.99
CA ASP A 70 8.62 -5.48 5.44
C ASP A 70 8.48 -4.29 4.49
N ARG A 71 8.34 -4.55 3.19
CA ARG A 71 8.04 -3.52 2.20
C ARG A 71 6.70 -2.85 2.49
N TYR A 72 5.64 -3.62 2.73
CA TYR A 72 4.33 -3.07 3.07
C TYR A 72 4.37 -2.24 4.36
N GLN A 73 5.11 -2.69 5.38
CA GLN A 73 5.32 -1.89 6.58
C GLN A 73 6.07 -0.57 6.29
N THR A 74 7.07 -0.61 5.42
CA THR A 74 7.80 0.60 4.97
C THR A 74 6.91 1.54 4.17
N GLU A 75 5.91 1.02 3.46
CA GLU A 75 4.89 1.79 2.74
C GLU A 75 3.82 2.39 3.67
N GLY A 76 3.85 2.05 4.97
CA GLY A 76 3.03 2.66 6.02
C GLY A 76 1.88 1.81 6.51
N TRP A 77 1.77 0.56 6.05
CA TRP A 77 0.84 -0.43 6.61
C TRP A 77 1.33 -0.88 7.98
N ASP A 78 0.42 -1.16 8.91
CA ASP A 78 0.81 -1.84 10.13
C ASP A 78 1.18 -3.31 9.86
N GLN A 79 1.72 -3.97 10.88
CA GLN A 79 2.25 -5.32 10.74
C GLN A 79 1.17 -6.34 10.37
N GLU A 80 -0.03 -6.20 10.92
CA GLU A 80 -1.14 -7.10 10.69
C GLU A 80 -1.65 -6.94 9.26
N SER A 81 -1.93 -5.71 8.85
CA SER A 81 -2.31 -5.42 7.46
C SER A 81 -1.28 -5.90 6.45
N ALA A 82 0.01 -5.68 6.71
CA ALA A 82 1.07 -6.13 5.82
C ALA A 82 1.09 -7.65 5.67
N VAL A 83 0.84 -8.39 6.76
CA VAL A 83 0.73 -9.85 6.75
C VAL A 83 -0.51 -10.30 5.99
N ASP A 84 -1.66 -9.71 6.28
CA ASP A 84 -2.95 -10.06 5.68
C ASP A 84 -2.97 -9.81 4.18
N ILE A 85 -2.42 -8.67 3.73
CA ILE A 85 -2.28 -8.37 2.30
C ILE A 85 -1.42 -9.43 1.60
N VAL A 86 -0.29 -9.82 2.17
CA VAL A 86 0.62 -10.80 1.56
C VAL A 86 0.02 -12.20 1.58
N TRP A 87 -0.63 -12.60 2.67
CA TRP A 87 -1.32 -13.87 2.81
C TRP A 87 -2.46 -14.00 1.79
N GLU A 88 -3.40 -13.05 1.77
CA GLU A 88 -4.56 -13.07 0.89
C GLU A 88 -4.17 -12.95 -0.59
N SER A 89 -3.09 -12.22 -0.89
CA SER A 89 -2.50 -12.21 -2.23
C SER A 89 -2.10 -13.61 -2.67
N ALA A 90 -1.41 -14.37 -1.81
CA ALA A 90 -0.96 -15.72 -2.10
C ALA A 90 -2.13 -16.71 -2.21
N GLU A 91 -3.09 -16.68 -1.27
CA GLU A 91 -4.25 -17.58 -1.30
C GLU A 91 -5.10 -17.39 -2.55
N GLY A 92 -5.30 -16.16 -3.00
CA GLY A 92 -6.13 -15.87 -4.16
C GLY A 92 -5.47 -16.15 -5.52
N ARG A 93 -4.13 -16.15 -5.61
CA ARG A 93 -3.44 -16.03 -6.91
C ARG A 93 -2.20 -16.91 -7.11
N CYS A 94 -1.47 -17.27 -6.05
CA CYS A 94 -0.28 -18.12 -6.13
C CYS A 94 -0.27 -19.13 -4.97
N PRO A 95 -1.19 -20.11 -4.98
CA PRO A 95 -1.41 -21.04 -3.88
C PRO A 95 -0.18 -21.88 -3.51
N GLU A 96 0.77 -22.07 -4.43
CA GLU A 96 2.03 -22.75 -4.21
C GLU A 96 2.92 -22.08 -3.15
N TYR A 97 2.75 -20.78 -2.90
CA TYR A 97 3.54 -20.03 -1.91
C TYR A 97 2.82 -19.88 -0.55
N VAL A 98 1.54 -20.24 -0.46
CA VAL A 98 0.70 -20.05 0.72
C VAL A 98 1.31 -20.67 1.98
N ASP A 99 1.84 -21.89 1.89
CA ASP A 99 2.42 -22.56 3.05
C ASP A 99 3.67 -21.84 3.60
N THR A 100 4.48 -21.25 2.72
CA THR A 100 5.62 -20.44 3.14
C THR A 100 5.15 -19.13 3.73
N VAL A 101 4.18 -18.46 3.10
CA VAL A 101 3.60 -17.23 3.63
C VAL A 101 3.01 -17.43 5.01
N LYS A 102 2.20 -18.47 5.23
CA LYS A 102 1.64 -18.81 6.54
C LYS A 102 2.70 -19.07 7.60
N ARG A 103 3.81 -19.73 7.24
CA ARG A 103 4.93 -19.97 8.19
C ARG A 103 5.61 -18.67 8.60
N VAL A 104 5.87 -17.78 7.65
CA VAL A 104 6.52 -16.49 7.92
C VAL A 104 5.56 -15.56 8.64
N ALA A 105 4.30 -15.46 8.23
CA ALA A 105 3.27 -14.67 8.92
C ALA A 105 3.21 -14.95 10.43
N ARG A 106 3.31 -16.24 10.83
CA ARG A 106 3.36 -16.65 12.24
C ARG A 106 4.58 -16.14 13.01
N THR A 107 5.66 -15.75 12.34
CA THR A 107 6.82 -15.11 13.00
C THR A 107 6.61 -13.62 13.20
N TYR A 108 5.69 -12.99 12.45
CA TYR A 108 5.30 -11.59 12.61
C TYR A 108 4.19 -11.43 13.64
N GLY A 109 3.21 -12.33 13.64
CA GLY A 109 2.20 -12.44 14.67
C GLY A 109 2.09 -13.87 15.18
N ASP A 110 2.55 -14.13 16.39
CA ASP A 110 1.96 -15.20 17.20
C ASP A 110 0.81 -14.56 18.00
N PRO A 111 -0.45 -14.64 17.56
CA PRO A 111 -1.56 -14.55 18.49
C PRO A 111 -1.66 -15.92 19.18
N SER A 112 -0.82 -16.12 20.20
CA SER A 112 -1.11 -17.13 21.22
C SER A 112 -2.42 -16.81 21.93
#